data_AF-A0A963N2Y2-F1
#
_entry.id   AF-A0A963N2Y2-F1
#
_cell.length_a   1.000
_cell.length_b   1.000
_cell.length_c   1.000
_cell.angle_alpha   90.00
_cell.angle_beta   90.00
_cell.angle_gamma   90.00
#
_symmetry.space_group_name_H-M   'P 1'
#
loop_
_entity.id
_entity.type
_entity.pdbx_description
1 polymer ?
#
loop_
_entity_poly.entity_id
_entity_poly.type
_entity_poly.pdbx_seq_one_letter_code
_entity_poly.pdbx_strand_id
1 'polypeptide(L)'
;MNPFYFHVPAMIAPLIGFGLFALFWVGLVRLMRRLAKMTDTLPPDAGALLRRSRAGNATINGARAKNCVRVYEYANGHAIRMSRIFGGGLVWLPRNATTVHAPDPHSRELRYQAHQITLSGHLAEFMGESPTAPPVLTQAAVHRATPVASGLQAVRPQAGGSRLSRIAIVVAIALLAFVVVRRSAPELLAPLDALISTLSARL
;
A
#
# COMPACT_ATOMS: atom_id res chain seq x y z
N MET A 1 -9.59 -42.57 24.58
CA MET A 1 -10.43 -42.21 23.40
C MET A 1 -9.65 -41.19 22.60
N ASN A 2 -9.04 -41.62 21.48
CA ASN A 2 -8.17 -40.75 20.68
C ASN A 2 -9.01 -39.70 19.95
N PRO A 3 -8.69 -38.41 20.07
CA PRO A 3 -9.42 -37.37 19.37
C PRO A 3 -9.05 -37.47 17.89
N PHE A 4 -10.06 -37.70 17.05
CA PHE A 4 -10.09 -37.59 15.60
C PHE A 4 -8.78 -37.10 14.93
N TYR A 5 -7.84 -38.02 14.67
CA TYR A 5 -6.80 -37.79 13.67
C TYR A 5 -7.49 -37.85 12.31
N PHE A 6 -7.80 -36.68 11.76
CA PHE A 6 -8.14 -36.57 10.34
C PHE A 6 -6.87 -36.92 9.55
N HIS A 7 -6.81 -38.17 9.07
CA HIS A 7 -5.78 -38.63 8.17
C HIS A 7 -5.99 -37.91 6.84
N VAL A 8 -5.41 -36.72 6.69
CA VAL A 8 -5.41 -36.02 5.41
C VAL A 8 -4.48 -36.81 4.49
N PRO A 9 -4.97 -37.34 3.35
CA PRO A 9 -4.12 -38.00 2.39
C PRO A 9 -2.97 -37.07 2.00
N ALA A 10 -1.74 -37.58 1.94
CA ALA A 10 -0.54 -36.76 1.66
C ALA A 10 -0.67 -35.93 0.38
N MET A 11 -1.49 -36.39 -0.59
CA MET A 11 -1.79 -35.66 -1.83
C MET A 11 -2.70 -34.43 -1.65
N ILE A 12 -3.51 -34.37 -0.58
CA ILE A 12 -4.43 -33.26 -0.28
C ILE A 12 -3.75 -32.20 0.61
N ALA A 13 -2.75 -32.59 1.41
CA ALA A 13 -1.98 -31.67 2.25
C ALA A 13 -1.42 -30.43 1.51
N PRO A 14 -0.80 -30.54 0.31
CA PRO A 14 -0.33 -29.35 -0.42
C PRO A 14 -1.48 -28.47 -0.89
N LEU A 15 -2.62 -29.03 -1.33
CA LEU A 15 -3.80 -28.26 -1.73
C LEU A 15 -4.34 -27.42 -0.57
N ILE A 16 -4.42 -28.00 0.62
CA ILE A 16 -4.84 -27.29 1.84
C ILE A 16 -3.81 -26.21 2.19
N GLY A 17 -2.51 -26.53 2.13
CA GLY A 17 -1.43 -25.57 2.38
C GLY A 17 -1.49 -24.36 1.43
N PHE A 18 -1.62 -24.60 0.13
CA PHE A 18 -1.79 -23.55 -0.88
C PHE A 18 -3.08 -22.74 -0.66
N GLY A 19 -4.18 -23.40 -0.31
CA GLY A 19 -5.45 -22.72 0.00
C GLY A 19 -5.33 -21.78 1.20
N LEU A 20 -4.73 -22.25 2.29
CA LEU A 20 -4.47 -21.42 3.49
C LEU A 20 -3.50 -20.28 3.19
N PHE A 21 -2.44 -20.54 2.43
CA PHE A 21 -1.51 -19.50 1.98
C PHE A 21 -2.22 -18.44 1.14
N ALA A 22 -3.06 -18.84 0.19
CA ALA A 22 -3.83 -17.91 -0.65
C ALA A 22 -4.79 -17.05 0.20
N LEU A 23 -5.50 -17.65 1.16
CA LEU A 23 -6.37 -16.93 2.09
C LEU A 23 -5.61 -15.91 2.92
N PHE A 24 -4.48 -16.33 3.50
CA PHE A 24 -3.58 -15.46 4.25
C PHE A 24 -3.07 -14.31 3.38
N TRP A 25 -2.60 -14.61 2.16
CA TRP A 25 -2.07 -13.62 1.22
C TRP A 25 -3.14 -12.57 0.85
N VAL A 26 -4.35 -13.02 0.51
CA VAL A 26 -5.47 -12.11 0.22
C VAL A 26 -5.83 -11.24 1.43
N GLY A 27 -5.83 -11.81 2.63
CA GLY A 27 -6.06 -11.08 3.87
C GLY A 27 -5.00 -10.01 4.14
N LEU A 28 -3.73 -10.40 4.07
CA LEU A 28 -2.57 -9.52 4.26
C LEU A 28 -2.61 -8.35 3.26
N VAL A 29 -2.84 -8.67 1.99
CA VAL A 29 -2.91 -7.69 0.91
C VAL A 29 -4.08 -6.70 1.08
N ARG A 30 -5.27 -7.18 1.47
CA ARG A 30 -6.41 -6.29 1.78
C ARG A 30 -6.14 -5.39 2.97
N LEU A 31 -5.48 -5.90 4.01
CA LEU A 31 -5.08 -5.12 5.17
C LEU A 31 -4.10 -4.02 4.76
N MET A 32 -3.05 -4.36 4.00
CA MET A 32 -2.08 -3.38 3.51
C MET A 32 -2.75 -2.29 2.66
N ARG A 33 -3.71 -2.65 1.80
CA ARG A 33 -4.50 -1.67 1.03
C ARG A 33 -5.29 -0.71 1.92
N ARG A 34 -5.92 -1.22 3.00
CA ARG A 34 -6.65 -0.38 3.97
C ARG A 34 -5.70 0.55 4.71
N LEU A 35 -4.55 0.05 5.17
CA LEU A 35 -3.55 0.85 5.87
C LEU A 35 -2.96 1.95 4.97
N ALA A 36 -2.74 1.65 3.70
CA ALA A 36 -2.27 2.63 2.70
C ALA A 36 -3.39 3.57 2.21
N LYS A 37 -4.66 3.36 2.63
CA LYS A 37 -5.86 4.08 2.16
C LYS A 37 -5.98 4.15 0.63
N MET A 38 -5.53 3.13 -0.09
CA MET A 38 -5.64 3.07 -1.56
C MET A 38 -7.00 2.47 -1.99
N THR A 39 -8.08 3.06 -1.51
CA THR A 39 -9.44 2.53 -1.69
C THR A 39 -10.28 3.35 -2.65
N ASP A 40 -9.73 4.41 -3.22
CA ASP A 40 -10.48 5.31 -4.08
C ASP A 40 -10.94 4.62 -5.36
N THR A 41 -12.01 5.15 -5.91
CA THR A 41 -12.48 4.85 -7.26
C THR A 41 -12.06 5.97 -8.19
N LEU A 42 -11.81 5.63 -9.45
CA LEU A 42 -11.63 6.66 -10.48
C LEU A 42 -12.97 7.38 -10.64
N PRO A 43 -13.03 8.72 -10.48
CA PRO A 43 -14.29 9.42 -10.57
C PRO A 43 -14.71 9.53 -12.06
N PRO A 44 -16.03 9.61 -12.33
CA PRO A 44 -16.56 9.59 -13.70
C PRO A 44 -16.15 10.81 -14.52
N ASP A 45 -15.82 11.91 -13.84
CA ASP A 45 -15.36 13.17 -14.41
C ASP A 45 -13.82 13.26 -14.51
N ALA A 46 -13.07 12.15 -14.36
CA ALA A 46 -11.61 12.16 -14.49
C ALA A 46 -11.13 12.70 -15.86
N GLY A 47 -11.96 12.61 -16.89
CA GLY A 47 -11.67 13.03 -18.26
C GLY A 47 -10.85 11.98 -19.03
N ALA A 48 -10.34 12.36 -20.21
CA ALA A 48 -9.56 11.45 -21.05
C ALA A 48 -8.21 11.10 -20.39
N LEU A 49 -7.77 9.85 -20.58
CA LEU A 49 -6.42 9.43 -20.20
C LEU A 49 -5.42 10.04 -21.19
N LEU A 50 -4.49 10.85 -20.68
CA LEU A 50 -3.48 11.53 -21.48
C LEU A 50 -2.20 10.69 -21.60
N ARG A 51 -1.66 10.25 -20.46
CA ARG A 51 -0.37 9.57 -20.37
C ARG A 51 -0.37 8.49 -19.30
N ARG A 52 0.57 7.55 -19.42
CA ARG A 52 0.74 6.45 -18.47
C ARG A 52 2.22 6.21 -18.19
N SER A 53 2.57 6.09 -16.92
CA SER A 53 3.92 5.75 -16.50
C SER A 53 4.20 4.24 -16.56
N ARG A 54 5.49 3.89 -16.60
CA ARG A 54 5.97 2.53 -16.25
C ARG A 54 5.78 2.25 -14.76
N ALA A 55 5.84 0.97 -14.37
CA ALA A 55 5.80 0.60 -12.94
C ALA A 55 7.04 1.13 -12.22
N GLY A 56 6.88 1.61 -11.00
CA GLY A 56 7.97 2.17 -10.21
C GLY A 56 7.71 2.18 -8.71
N ASN A 57 8.53 2.96 -8.01
CA ASN A 57 8.58 3.03 -6.56
C ASN A 57 7.80 4.24 -6.06
N ALA A 58 6.96 4.02 -5.06
CA ALA A 58 6.26 5.09 -4.36
C ALA A 58 6.13 4.78 -2.87
N THR A 59 6.03 5.82 -2.05
CA THR A 59 5.61 5.72 -0.65
C THR A 59 4.25 6.38 -0.53
N ILE A 60 3.24 5.63 -0.08
CA ILE A 60 1.84 6.07 -0.04
C ILE A 60 1.37 5.98 1.41
N ASN A 61 1.08 7.12 2.03
CA ASN A 61 0.68 7.22 3.44
C ASN A 61 1.67 6.52 4.39
N GLY A 62 2.97 6.64 4.10
CA GLY A 62 4.04 5.97 4.84
C GLY A 62 4.29 4.51 4.47
N ALA A 63 3.42 3.88 3.68
CA ALA A 63 3.62 2.51 3.18
C ALA A 63 4.48 2.52 1.91
N ARG A 64 5.62 1.83 1.95
CA ARG A 64 6.55 1.76 0.82
C ARG A 64 6.12 0.67 -0.18
N ALA A 65 5.91 1.06 -1.42
CA ALA A 65 5.56 0.20 -2.54
C ALA A 65 6.71 0.21 -3.56
N LYS A 66 7.36 -0.95 -3.76
CA LYS A 66 8.51 -1.09 -4.66
C LYS A 66 8.09 -1.74 -5.98
N ASN A 67 8.43 -1.10 -7.09
CA ASN A 67 8.22 -1.55 -8.47
C ASN A 67 6.80 -2.08 -8.76
N CYS A 68 5.80 -1.51 -8.12
CA CYS A 68 4.42 -2.00 -8.20
C CYS A 68 3.39 -0.89 -8.34
N VAL A 69 3.81 0.37 -8.47
CA VAL A 69 2.94 1.53 -8.63
C VAL A 69 3.07 2.12 -10.02
N ARG A 70 1.95 2.55 -10.61
CA ARG A 70 1.88 3.27 -11.88
C ARG A 70 1.07 4.53 -11.70
N VAL A 71 1.49 5.59 -12.38
CA VAL A 71 0.76 6.87 -12.46
C VAL A 71 0.05 6.93 -13.80
N TYR A 72 -1.22 7.28 -13.77
CA TYR A 72 -2.05 7.53 -14.94
C TYR A 72 -2.43 9.00 -14.90
N GLU A 73 -2.04 9.75 -15.92
CA GLU A 73 -2.38 11.15 -16.05
C GLU A 73 -3.68 11.27 -16.86
N TYR A 74 -4.69 11.88 -16.26
CA TYR A 74 -5.95 12.22 -16.89
C TYR A 74 -6.04 13.75 -17.04
N ALA A 75 -7.01 14.20 -17.85
CA ALA A 75 -7.27 15.63 -18.03
C ALA A 75 -7.50 16.34 -16.68
N ASN A 76 -8.35 15.78 -15.82
CA ASN A 76 -8.78 16.44 -14.59
C ASN A 76 -8.00 16.00 -13.34
N GLY A 77 -6.98 15.15 -13.48
CA GLY A 77 -6.21 14.67 -12.33
C GLY A 77 -5.28 13.50 -12.65
N HIS A 78 -4.80 12.87 -11.59
CA HIS A 78 -3.85 11.77 -11.67
C HIS A 78 -4.40 10.60 -10.86
N ALA A 79 -4.31 9.40 -11.39
CA ALA A 79 -4.60 8.19 -10.65
C ALA A 79 -3.30 7.43 -10.35
N ILE A 80 -3.05 7.20 -9.07
CA ILE A 80 -1.91 6.40 -8.60
C ILE A 80 -2.42 5.01 -8.30
N ARG A 81 -2.01 4.04 -9.11
CA ARG A 81 -2.55 2.69 -9.08
C ARG A 81 -1.47 1.68 -8.73
N MET A 82 -1.78 0.82 -7.76
CA MET A 82 -0.92 -0.31 -7.43
C MET A 82 -1.27 -1.53 -8.30
N SER A 83 -0.30 -2.42 -8.52
CA SER A 83 -0.48 -3.66 -9.29
C SER A 83 -1.47 -4.61 -8.59
N ARG A 84 -2.26 -5.34 -9.38
CA ARG A 84 -3.29 -6.28 -8.88
C ARG A 84 -2.70 -7.42 -8.05
N ILE A 85 -1.48 -7.87 -8.35
CA ILE A 85 -0.80 -8.96 -7.63
C ILE A 85 -0.56 -8.57 -6.16
N PHE A 86 -0.40 -7.28 -5.89
CA PHE A 86 -0.25 -6.72 -4.54
C PHE A 86 -1.57 -6.17 -3.99
N GLY A 87 -2.73 -6.60 -4.53
CA GLY A 87 -4.06 -6.18 -4.07
C GLY A 87 -4.69 -5.05 -4.85
N GLY A 88 -3.95 -4.49 -5.79
CA GLY A 88 -4.36 -3.29 -6.49
C GLY A 88 -4.58 -2.14 -5.53
N GLY A 89 -5.56 -1.29 -5.85
CA GLY A 89 -5.79 -0.05 -5.16
C GLY A 89 -5.46 1.14 -6.04
N LEU A 90 -6.19 2.20 -5.79
CA LEU A 90 -6.11 3.45 -6.53
C LEU A 90 -6.22 4.58 -5.51
N VAL A 91 -5.44 5.62 -5.74
CA VAL A 91 -5.63 6.92 -5.11
C VAL A 91 -5.89 7.91 -6.23
N TRP A 92 -6.98 8.65 -6.11
CA TRP A 92 -7.30 9.71 -7.05
C TRP A 92 -6.80 11.05 -6.52
N LEU A 93 -6.10 11.78 -7.39
CA LEU A 93 -5.49 13.06 -7.10
C LEU A 93 -6.00 14.11 -8.10
N PRO A 94 -7.04 14.89 -7.75
CA PRO A 94 -7.58 15.91 -8.65
C PRO A 94 -6.54 17.00 -8.92
N ARG A 95 -6.41 17.42 -10.19
CA ARG A 95 -5.34 18.34 -10.64
C ARG A 95 -5.36 19.67 -9.89
N ASN A 96 -6.55 20.21 -9.65
CA ASN A 96 -6.73 21.55 -9.07
C ASN A 96 -6.64 21.59 -7.54
N ALA A 97 -6.67 20.43 -6.86
CA ALA A 97 -6.63 20.37 -5.39
C ALA A 97 -5.43 19.56 -4.86
N THR A 98 -4.63 18.95 -5.72
CA THR A 98 -3.41 18.24 -5.33
C THR A 98 -2.24 19.19 -5.27
N THR A 99 -1.57 19.28 -4.13
CA THR A 99 -0.32 20.03 -4.02
C THR A 99 0.85 19.14 -4.39
N VAL A 100 1.75 19.67 -5.23
CA VAL A 100 2.95 18.95 -5.70
C VAL A 100 4.17 19.67 -5.15
N HIS A 101 4.94 18.98 -4.31
CA HIS A 101 6.21 19.45 -3.77
C HIS A 101 7.36 18.60 -4.33
N ALA A 102 8.51 19.21 -4.55
CA ALA A 102 9.65 18.55 -5.18
C ALA A 102 10.90 18.77 -4.34
N PRO A 103 11.10 17.94 -3.29
CA PRO A 103 12.19 18.15 -2.35
C PRO A 103 13.56 17.85 -2.98
N ASP A 104 13.61 17.01 -4.01
CA ASP A 104 14.82 16.71 -4.77
C ASP A 104 14.49 16.41 -6.25
N PRO A 105 15.50 16.36 -7.15
CA PRO A 105 15.27 16.13 -8.59
C PRO A 105 14.62 14.78 -8.93
N HIS A 106 14.75 13.78 -8.06
CA HIS A 106 14.29 12.41 -8.29
C HIS A 106 13.10 12.02 -7.43
N SER A 107 12.48 12.98 -6.73
CA SER A 107 11.31 12.74 -5.91
C SER A 107 10.26 13.83 -6.05
N ARG A 108 9.00 13.41 -6.06
CA ARG A 108 7.84 14.31 -6.05
C ARG A 108 6.91 13.87 -4.96
N GLU A 109 6.52 14.79 -4.10
CA GLU A 109 5.54 14.59 -3.06
C GLU A 109 4.20 15.19 -3.51
N LEU A 110 3.16 14.38 -3.47
CA LEU A 110 1.80 14.72 -3.84
C LEU A 110 0.95 14.66 -2.57
N ARG A 111 0.28 15.76 -2.23
CA ARG A 111 -0.62 15.80 -1.08
C ARG A 111 -2.02 16.19 -1.51
N TYR A 112 -2.99 15.42 -1.06
CA TYR A 112 -4.41 15.68 -1.25
C TYR A 112 -5.20 15.09 -0.09
N GLN A 113 -5.93 15.92 0.64
CA GLN A 113 -6.67 15.52 1.84
C GLN A 113 -5.79 14.72 2.83
N ALA A 114 -6.18 13.49 3.14
CA ALA A 114 -5.45 12.58 4.03
C ALA A 114 -4.38 11.73 3.29
N HIS A 115 -4.16 11.97 1.99
CA HIS A 115 -3.20 11.25 1.17
C HIS A 115 -1.88 12.03 1.06
N GLN A 116 -0.80 11.36 1.41
CA GLN A 116 0.57 11.83 1.22
C GLN A 116 1.33 10.79 0.41
N ILE A 117 1.77 11.15 -0.79
CA ILE A 117 2.37 10.23 -1.75
C ILE A 117 3.71 10.75 -2.22
N THR A 118 4.78 10.03 -1.94
CA THR A 118 6.12 10.33 -2.46
C THR A 118 6.43 9.39 -3.61
N LEU A 119 6.55 9.94 -4.81
CA LEU A 119 7.03 9.25 -6.01
C LEU A 119 8.56 9.35 -6.07
N SER A 120 9.21 8.31 -6.60
CA SER A 120 10.67 8.28 -6.73
C SER A 120 11.13 7.81 -8.11
N GLY A 121 12.30 8.29 -8.54
CA GLY A 121 12.93 7.94 -9.82
C GLY A 121 12.07 8.33 -11.01
N HIS A 122 11.88 7.42 -11.96
CA HIS A 122 11.14 7.70 -13.20
C HIS A 122 9.67 8.08 -12.98
N LEU A 123 9.05 7.73 -11.84
CA LEU A 123 7.69 8.20 -11.53
C LEU A 123 7.66 9.68 -11.17
N ALA A 124 8.71 10.17 -10.50
CA ALA A 124 8.89 11.57 -10.16
C ALA A 124 9.21 12.40 -11.40
N GLU A 125 10.03 11.86 -12.31
CA GLU A 125 10.34 12.46 -13.61
C GLU A 125 9.09 12.53 -14.50
N PHE A 126 8.32 11.44 -14.59
CA PHE A 126 7.07 11.40 -15.35
C PHE A 126 6.07 12.49 -14.92
N MET A 127 5.99 12.80 -13.62
CA MET A 127 5.14 13.87 -13.09
C MET A 127 5.69 15.28 -13.33
N GLY A 128 7.01 15.41 -13.54
CA GLY A 128 7.67 16.69 -13.84
C GLY A 128 7.66 17.03 -15.33
N GLU A 129 7.47 16.04 -16.20
CA GLU A 129 7.29 16.25 -17.63
C GLU A 129 5.93 16.87 -17.91
N SER A 130 5.92 18.15 -18.29
CA SER A 130 4.75 18.80 -18.87
C SER A 130 4.23 17.95 -20.05
N PRO A 131 2.91 17.75 -20.17
CA PRO A 131 2.36 17.01 -21.30
C PRO A 131 2.84 17.69 -22.58
N THR A 132 3.58 16.94 -23.41
CA THR A 132 3.97 17.38 -24.74
C THR A 132 2.68 17.72 -25.46
N ALA A 133 2.44 19.01 -25.67
CA ALA A 133 1.25 19.47 -26.38
C ALA A 133 1.18 18.74 -27.74
N PRO A 134 0.00 18.34 -28.22
CA PRO A 134 -0.15 18.03 -29.64
C PRO A 134 0.36 19.23 -30.47
N PRO A 135 0.92 19.01 -31.68
CA PRO A 135 1.54 20.08 -32.46
C PRO A 135 0.58 21.28 -32.57
N VAL A 136 1.04 22.39 -32.02
CA VAL A 136 0.33 23.67 -31.90
C VAL A 136 0.15 24.25 -33.29
N LEU A 137 -1.11 24.46 -33.71
CA LEU A 137 -1.44 25.54 -34.62
C LEU A 137 -1.57 26.81 -33.79
N THR A 138 -0.50 27.60 -33.87
CA THR A 138 -0.34 29.04 -33.65
C THR A 138 -1.48 29.79 -32.95
N GLN A 139 -1.22 30.33 -31.76
CA GLN A 139 -1.54 31.72 -31.46
C GLN A 139 -0.71 32.24 -30.27
N ALA A 140 -0.08 33.38 -30.52
CA ALA A 140 0.85 34.09 -29.66
C ALA A 140 0.12 35.01 -28.65
N ALA A 141 0.70 35.16 -27.45
CA ALA A 141 0.79 36.40 -26.65
C ALA A 141 1.12 36.02 -25.20
N VAL A 142 2.35 36.23 -24.73
CA VAL A 142 2.75 37.41 -23.93
C VAL A 142 2.13 37.42 -22.51
N HIS A 143 2.88 36.96 -21.50
CA HIS A 143 3.35 37.86 -20.42
C HIS A 143 4.44 37.23 -19.53
N ARG A 144 5.32 38.14 -19.08
CA ARG A 144 6.56 38.00 -18.30
C ARG A 144 6.35 37.59 -16.84
N ALA A 145 7.38 36.93 -16.29
CA ALA A 145 8.05 37.09 -14.98
C ALA A 145 7.18 37.20 -13.70
N THR A 146 7.48 36.52 -12.59
CA THR A 146 8.71 36.62 -11.77
C THR A 146 8.89 35.42 -10.81
N PRO A 147 10.11 35.16 -10.33
CA PRO A 147 10.39 34.23 -9.24
C PRO A 147 10.26 34.95 -7.88
N VAL A 148 9.61 34.34 -6.89
CA VAL A 148 9.64 34.83 -5.50
C VAL A 148 10.16 33.73 -4.59
N ALA A 149 11.23 34.08 -3.89
CA ALA A 149 11.97 33.26 -2.95
C ALA A 149 11.33 33.22 -1.55
N SER A 150 11.84 32.26 -0.77
CA SER A 150 11.99 32.31 0.70
C SER A 150 10.79 31.94 1.57
N GLY A 151 10.86 30.71 2.08
CA GLY A 151 10.13 30.22 3.23
C GLY A 151 10.81 28.97 3.80
N LEU A 152 11.97 29.14 4.44
CA LEU A 152 12.62 28.10 5.24
C LEU A 152 11.69 27.74 6.42
N GLN A 153 10.98 26.62 6.31
CA GLN A 153 10.38 25.97 7.46
C GLN A 153 10.91 24.53 7.55
N ALA A 154 11.91 24.37 8.40
CA ALA A 154 12.38 23.08 8.87
C ALA A 154 11.26 22.40 9.67
N VAL A 155 10.42 21.60 9.02
CA VAL A 155 9.42 20.77 9.70
C VAL A 155 10.05 19.41 10.01
N ARG A 156 10.20 19.18 11.31
CA ARG A 156 10.75 18.00 11.97
C ARG A 156 10.26 16.68 11.36
N PRO A 157 11.11 15.63 11.31
CA PRO A 157 10.66 14.28 11.05
C PRO A 157 9.81 13.78 12.22
N GLN A 158 8.49 13.76 12.06
CA GLN A 158 7.57 13.16 13.03
C GLN A 158 7.46 11.65 12.75
N ALA A 159 8.52 10.92 13.09
CA ALA A 159 8.53 9.46 13.09
C ALA A 159 7.82 8.94 14.37
N GLY A 160 6.49 9.04 14.38
CA GLY A 160 5.62 8.57 15.46
C GLY A 160 4.70 7.43 15.03
N GLY A 161 5.26 6.33 14.51
CA GLY A 161 4.50 5.11 14.29
C GLY A 161 4.04 4.53 15.62
N SER A 162 2.76 4.74 15.96
CA SER A 162 2.12 4.29 17.20
C SER A 162 2.46 2.83 17.51
N ARG A 163 3.03 2.59 18.70
CA ARG A 163 3.41 1.25 19.22
C ARG A 163 2.25 0.25 19.15
N LEU A 164 1.01 0.74 19.20
CA LEU A 164 -0.21 -0.07 19.09
C LEU A 164 -0.38 -0.73 17.72
N SER A 165 0.05 -0.08 16.63
CA SER A 165 0.00 -0.65 15.28
C SER A 165 0.97 -1.82 15.13
N ARG A 166 2.15 -1.72 15.74
CA ARG A 166 3.14 -2.81 15.76
C ARG A 166 2.65 -3.98 16.61
N ILE A 167 2.02 -3.71 17.76
CA ILE A 167 1.44 -4.74 18.63
C ILE A 167 0.31 -5.47 17.91
N ALA A 168 -0.59 -4.75 17.22
CA ALA A 168 -1.68 -5.37 16.48
C ALA A 168 -1.18 -6.31 15.37
N ILE A 169 -0.09 -5.94 14.68
CA ILE A 169 0.55 -6.78 13.66
C ILE A 169 1.16 -8.03 14.29
N VAL A 170 1.88 -7.88 15.40
CA VAL A 170 2.48 -9.03 16.10
C VAL A 170 1.39 -9.98 16.63
N VAL A 171 0.30 -9.45 17.19
CA VAL A 171 -0.83 -10.25 17.68
C VAL A 171 -1.52 -10.99 16.53
N ALA A 172 -1.74 -10.34 15.39
CA ALA A 172 -2.33 -11.00 14.22
C ALA A 172 -1.44 -12.12 13.67
N ILE A 173 -0.12 -11.89 13.60
CA ILE A 173 0.85 -12.91 13.20
C ILE A 173 0.89 -14.07 14.21
N ALA A 174 0.88 -13.77 15.51
CA ALA A 174 0.90 -14.76 16.58
C ALA A 174 -0.38 -15.61 16.58
N LEU A 175 -1.56 -14.99 16.41
CA LEU A 175 -2.83 -15.71 16.31
C LEU A 175 -2.88 -16.61 15.08
N LEU A 176 -2.33 -16.14 13.96
CA LEU A 176 -2.28 -16.94 12.73
C LEU A 176 -1.30 -18.11 12.87
N ALA A 177 -0.11 -17.87 13.43
CA ALA A 177 0.85 -18.92 13.75
C ALA A 177 0.25 -19.93 14.74
N PHE A 178 -0.46 -19.46 15.76
CA PHE A 178 -1.17 -20.31 16.71
C PHE A 178 -2.25 -21.17 16.04
N VAL A 179 -3.07 -20.60 15.15
CA VAL A 179 -4.09 -21.35 14.41
C VAL A 179 -3.44 -22.39 13.48
N VAL A 180 -2.33 -22.04 12.82
CA VAL A 180 -1.59 -22.95 11.95
C VAL A 180 -0.98 -24.09 12.78
N VAL A 181 -0.22 -23.79 13.84
CA VAL A 181 0.40 -24.79 14.74
C VAL A 181 -0.67 -25.69 15.37
N ARG A 182 -1.76 -25.13 15.86
CA ARG A 182 -2.89 -25.89 16.43
C ARG A 182 -3.53 -26.83 15.40
N ARG A 183 -3.50 -26.49 14.12
CA ARG A 183 -4.10 -27.29 13.05
C ARG A 183 -3.12 -28.30 12.42
N SER A 184 -1.83 -27.99 12.37
CA SER A 184 -0.82 -28.80 11.67
C SER A 184 0.06 -29.64 12.59
N ALA A 185 0.20 -29.27 13.87
CA ALA A 185 1.03 -29.98 14.85
C ALA A 185 0.45 -29.84 16.28
N PRO A 186 -0.72 -30.42 16.56
CA PRO A 186 -1.34 -30.36 17.89
C PRO A 186 -0.45 -30.98 18.99
N GLU A 187 0.44 -31.91 18.62
CA GLU A 187 1.42 -32.56 19.52
C GLU A 187 2.35 -31.56 20.24
N LEU A 188 2.69 -30.43 19.61
CA LEU A 188 3.59 -29.41 20.17
C LEU A 188 2.90 -28.52 21.22
N LEU A 189 1.56 -28.48 21.24
CA LEU A 189 0.76 -27.70 22.19
C LEU A 189 0.26 -28.55 23.37
N ALA A 190 0.29 -29.88 23.24
CA ALA A 190 -0.07 -30.81 24.31
C ALA A 190 0.63 -30.55 25.67
N PRO A 191 1.95 -30.23 25.75
CA PRO A 191 2.58 -29.92 27.04
C PRO A 191 2.12 -28.58 27.64
N LEU A 192 1.69 -27.61 26.82
CA LEU A 192 1.16 -26.32 27.28
C LEU A 192 -0.26 -26.46 27.83
N ASP A 193 -1.11 -27.24 27.16
CA ASP A 193 -2.47 -27.54 27.65
C ASP A 193 -2.43 -28.35 28.96
N ALA A 194 -1.48 -29.29 29.09
CA ALA A 194 -1.25 -30.00 30.34
C ALA A 194 -0.85 -29.05 31.48
N LEU A 195 -0.01 -28.04 31.21
CA LEU A 195 0.45 -27.04 32.18
C LEU A 195 -0.66 -26.07 32.62
N ILE A 196 -1.50 -25.63 31.68
CA ILE A 196 -2.65 -24.75 31.95
C ILE A 196 -3.70 -25.52 32.78
N SER A 197 -3.95 -26.78 32.45
CA SER A 197 -4.90 -27.61 33.20
C SER A 197 -4.45 -27.91 34.63
N THR A 198 -3.14 -28.08 34.85
CA THR A 198 -2.58 -28.25 36.21
C THR A 198 -2.57 -26.95 37.01
N LEU A 199 -2.39 -25.79 36.37
CA LEU A 199 -2.52 -24.48 37.02
C LEU A 199 -3.97 -24.15 37.39
N SER A 200 -4.93 -24.47 36.53
CA SER A 200 -6.36 -24.27 36.84
C SER A 200 -6.90 -25.24 37.89
N ALA A 201 -6.25 -26.39 38.10
CA ALA A 201 -6.61 -27.35 39.14
C ALA A 201 -6.00 -27.02 40.52
N ARG A 202 -5.10 -26.04 40.60
CA ARG A 202 -4.46 -25.58 41.85
C ARG A 202 -4.99 -24.24 42.36
N LEU A 203 -5.93 -23.63 41.64
CA LEU A 203 -6.74 -22.48 42.05
C LEU A 203 -8.12 -22.99 42.51
#